data_AF-A0A497FKX0-F1
#
_entry.id   AF-A0A497FKX0-F1
#
_cell.length_a   1.000
_cell.length_b   1.000
_cell.length_c   1.000
_cell.angle_alpha   90.00
_cell.angle_beta   90.00
_cell.angle_gamma   90.00
#
_symmetry.space_group_name_H-M   'P 1'
#
loop_
_entity.id
_entity.type
_entity.pdbx_description
1 polymer ?
#
loop_
_entity_poly.entity_id
_entity_poly.type
_entity_poly.pdbx_seq_one_letter_code
_entity_poly.pdbx_strand_id
1 'polypeptide(L)'
;MYAIHAEKGVLIWQTDVGKRIRESPAVANGTIFLGNKDKHIYALDIASGRVKWRQATDCEYFSSPTVYFDKVLIKGRKVKWGGSEHRLYALDAVNGSILWKYEGAYAWWDNLLSPPAVLTLPEVTPDNKLKAYVLYPLSETSIDLINIYTSKSEGKILD
;
A
#
# COMPACT_ATOMS: atom_id res chain seq x y z
N MET A 1 16.21 -5.17 5.15
CA MET A 1 15.80 -5.99 4.00
C MET A 1 17.00 -6.79 3.53
N TYR A 2 16.78 -8.02 3.11
CA TYR A 2 17.83 -8.90 2.59
C TYR A 2 17.34 -9.47 1.26
N ALA A 3 18.24 -9.59 0.28
CA ALA A 3 18.05 -10.48 -0.85
C ALA A 3 19.04 -11.65 -0.76
N ILE A 4 18.53 -12.84 -0.98
CA ILE A 4 19.29 -14.08 -0.90
C ILE A 4 19.12 -14.81 -2.24
N HIS A 5 20.20 -15.37 -2.75
CA HIS A 5 20.14 -16.22 -3.93
C HIS A 5 19.32 -17.47 -3.61
N ALA A 6 18.21 -17.68 -4.34
CA ALA A 6 17.23 -18.72 -4.01
C ALA A 6 17.84 -20.14 -3.91
N GLU A 7 18.73 -20.50 -4.83
CA GLU A 7 19.35 -21.83 -4.84
C GLU A 7 20.53 -21.97 -3.88
N LYS A 8 21.42 -20.96 -3.83
CA LYS A 8 22.69 -21.03 -3.10
C LYS A 8 22.57 -20.61 -1.64
N GLY A 9 21.47 -19.95 -1.25
CA GLY A 9 21.30 -19.40 0.10
C GLY A 9 22.29 -18.27 0.43
N VAL A 10 22.99 -17.72 -0.56
CA VAL A 10 24.02 -16.69 -0.35
C VAL A 10 23.39 -15.30 -0.36
N LEU A 11 23.79 -14.46 0.59
CA LEU A 11 23.40 -13.05 0.66
C LEU A 11 23.86 -12.31 -0.60
N ILE A 12 22.92 -11.67 -1.30
CA ILE A 12 23.21 -10.80 -2.46
C ILE A 12 23.41 -9.37 -1.98
N TRP A 13 22.44 -8.84 -1.24
CA TRP A 13 22.52 -7.50 -0.66
C TRP A 13 21.70 -7.42 0.63
N GLN A 14 22.06 -6.43 1.45
CA GLN A 14 21.36 -6.05 2.66
C GLN A 14 21.18 -4.53 2.68
N THR A 15 19.98 -4.10 3.03
CA THR A 15 19.65 -2.68 3.15
C THR A 15 18.94 -2.43 4.46
N ASP A 16 19.43 -1.47 5.24
CA ASP A 16 18.71 -0.95 6.38
C ASP A 16 17.56 -0.06 5.89
N VAL A 17 16.34 -0.43 6.28
CA VAL A 17 15.11 0.32 5.97
C VAL A 17 14.47 0.81 7.26
N GLY A 18 15.27 1.08 8.30
CA GLY A 18 14.82 1.71 9.54
C GLY A 18 14.14 0.73 10.48
N LYS A 19 12.83 0.89 10.68
CA LYS A 19 12.08 0.07 11.66
C LYS A 19 11.69 -1.29 11.10
N ARG A 20 11.28 -2.17 12.02
CA ARG A 20 10.83 -3.54 11.74
C ARG A 20 9.74 -3.56 10.67
N ILE A 21 9.99 -4.32 9.61
CA ILE A 21 9.01 -4.72 8.61
C ILE A 21 8.24 -5.91 9.20
N ARG A 22 6.90 -5.85 9.16
CA ARG A 22 6.04 -6.98 9.58
C ARG A 22 5.38 -7.70 8.42
N GLU A 23 5.22 -7.00 7.30
CA GLU A 23 4.45 -7.48 6.16
C GLU A 23 5.32 -7.81 4.95
N SER A 24 4.71 -8.45 3.97
CA SER A 24 5.38 -8.80 2.73
C SER A 24 5.62 -7.54 1.88
N PRO A 25 6.82 -7.38 1.30
CA PRO A 25 7.05 -6.36 0.28
C PRO A 25 6.31 -6.71 -1.02
N ALA A 26 5.99 -5.70 -1.82
CA ALA A 26 5.51 -5.89 -3.19
C ALA A 26 6.65 -5.67 -4.18
N VAL A 27 6.65 -6.41 -5.29
CA VAL A 27 7.67 -6.28 -6.33
C VAL A 27 7.00 -6.00 -7.66
N ALA A 28 7.41 -4.93 -8.34
CA ALA A 28 6.98 -4.61 -9.70
C ALA A 28 8.04 -3.78 -10.41
N ASN A 29 8.21 -3.99 -11.71
CA ASN A 29 9.11 -3.19 -12.57
C ASN A 29 10.52 -3.01 -11.97
N GLY A 30 11.12 -4.11 -11.48
CA GLY A 30 12.45 -4.10 -10.88
C GLY A 30 12.55 -3.30 -9.57
N THR A 31 11.42 -2.98 -8.94
CA THR A 31 11.36 -2.18 -7.71
C THR A 31 10.62 -2.94 -6.62
N ILE A 32 11.18 -2.91 -5.41
CA ILE A 32 10.61 -3.48 -4.19
C ILE A 32 9.94 -2.34 -3.42
N PHE A 33 8.67 -2.48 -3.09
CA PHE A 33 7.90 -1.54 -2.29
C PHE A 33 7.56 -2.12 -0.92
N LEU A 34 7.65 -1.30 0.12
CA LEU A 34 7.27 -1.70 1.47
C LEU A 34 6.97 -0.48 2.34
N GLY A 35 6.12 -0.68 3.35
CA GLY A 35 5.97 0.24 4.46
C GLY A 35 6.52 -0.36 5.75
N ASN A 36 6.85 0.47 6.73
CA ASN A 36 7.24 -0.01 8.05
C ASN A 36 6.63 0.86 9.19
N LYS A 37 7.12 0.68 10.42
CA LYS A 37 6.69 1.45 11.60
C LYS A 37 7.36 2.81 11.80
N ASP A 38 8.34 3.19 10.98
CA ASP A 38 8.94 4.54 11.06
C ASP A 38 8.12 5.61 10.33
N LYS A 39 6.94 5.22 9.83
CA LYS A 39 6.02 6.05 9.06
C LYS A 39 6.55 6.46 7.70
N HIS A 40 7.35 5.59 7.09
CA HIS A 40 7.74 5.73 5.70
C HIS A 40 7.31 4.54 4.84
N ILE A 41 7.11 4.86 3.57
CA ILE A 41 7.03 3.90 2.48
C ILE A 41 8.34 4.01 1.69
N TYR A 42 8.92 2.87 1.35
CA TYR A 42 10.20 2.77 0.66
C TYR A 42 10.02 2.11 -0.70
N ALA A 43 10.80 2.56 -1.67
CA ALA A 43 11.09 1.82 -2.89
C ALA A 43 12.58 1.53 -2.98
N LEU A 44 12.93 0.27 -3.21
CA LEU A 44 14.30 -0.20 -3.38
C LEU A 44 14.46 -0.77 -4.79
N ASP A 45 15.63 -0.55 -5.39
CA ASP A 45 16.04 -1.29 -6.59
C ASP A 45 16.19 -2.78 -6.26
N ILE A 46 15.61 -3.66 -7.08
CA ILE A 46 15.63 -5.10 -6.82
C ILE A 46 17.03 -5.72 -6.94
N ALA A 47 17.86 -5.19 -7.85
CA ALA A 47 19.15 -5.77 -8.17
C ALA A 47 20.20 -5.38 -7.12
N SER A 48 20.17 -4.13 -6.65
CA SER A 48 21.19 -3.60 -5.74
C SER A 48 20.71 -3.37 -4.31
N GLY A 49 19.40 -3.44 -4.05
CA GLY A 49 18.81 -3.08 -2.75
C GLY A 49 18.90 -1.59 -2.42
N ARG A 50 19.31 -0.71 -3.35
CA ARG A 50 19.46 0.72 -3.06
C ARG A 50 18.09 1.37 -2.95
N VAL A 51 17.91 2.23 -1.95
CA VAL A 51 16.69 3.01 -1.81
C VAL A 51 16.60 3.99 -2.98
N LYS A 52 15.60 3.81 -3.84
CA LYS A 52 15.26 4.71 -4.96
C LYS A 52 14.56 5.95 -4.43
N TRP A 53 13.58 5.74 -3.55
CA TRP A 53 12.89 6.81 -2.84
C TRP A 53 12.37 6.33 -1.47
N ARG A 54 12.12 7.29 -0.59
CA ARG A 54 11.36 7.10 0.64
C ARG A 54 10.35 8.23 0.78
N GLN A 55 9.12 7.90 1.14
CA GLN A 55 8.06 8.86 1.33
C GLN A 55 7.58 8.82 2.78
N ALA A 56 7.71 9.93 3.48
CA ALA A 56 7.18 10.08 4.84
C ALA A 56 5.66 10.24 4.81
N THR A 57 5.00 9.61 5.77
CA THR A 57 3.56 9.74 6.04
C THR A 57 3.33 9.88 7.54
N ASP A 58 2.07 9.92 7.97
CA ASP A 58 1.72 9.97 9.38
C ASP A 58 1.14 8.65 9.92
N CYS A 59 1.26 7.57 9.14
CA CYS A 59 0.79 6.24 9.48
C CYS A 59 1.94 5.24 9.62
N GLU A 60 1.79 4.30 10.56
CA GLU A 60 2.59 3.09 10.60
C GLU A 60 1.99 2.05 9.66
N TYR A 61 2.85 1.26 9.03
CA TYR A 61 2.44 0.25 8.05
C TYR A 61 2.52 -1.16 8.59
N PHE A 62 1.38 -1.83 8.48
CA PHE A 62 1.11 -3.21 8.87
C PHE A 62 0.28 -3.92 7.79
N SER A 63 0.22 -3.37 6.58
CA SER A 63 -0.33 -4.06 5.41
C SER A 63 0.73 -4.18 4.33
N SER A 64 0.64 -5.26 3.54
CA SER A 64 1.47 -5.41 2.33
C SER A 64 1.02 -4.40 1.28
N PRO A 65 1.94 -3.75 0.52
CA PRO A 65 1.55 -2.88 -0.57
C PRO A 65 0.94 -3.67 -1.73
N THR A 66 0.12 -3.00 -2.54
CA THR A 66 -0.42 -3.51 -3.81
C THR A 66 0.02 -2.59 -4.93
N VAL A 67 0.60 -3.12 -5.99
CA VAL A 67 0.99 -2.32 -7.17
C VAL A 67 -0.10 -2.44 -8.24
N TYR A 68 -0.63 -1.30 -8.69
CA TYR A 68 -1.57 -1.20 -9.80
C TYR A 68 -0.99 -0.25 -10.85
N PHE A 69 -0.46 -0.82 -11.94
CA PHE A 69 0.27 -0.10 -12.97
C PHE A 69 1.40 0.79 -12.39
N ASP A 70 1.22 2.10 -12.45
CA ASP A 70 2.13 3.15 -12.00
C ASP A 70 1.90 3.56 -10.53
N LYS A 71 1.02 2.86 -9.81
CA LYS A 71 0.60 3.23 -8.45
C LYS A 71 0.96 2.16 -7.43
N VAL A 72 1.45 2.60 -6.29
CA VAL A 72 1.61 1.79 -5.08
C VAL A 72 0.50 2.16 -4.12
N LEU A 73 -0.38 1.20 -3.84
CA LEU A 73 -1.49 1.30 -2.90
C LEU A 73 -1.07 0.67 -1.59
N ILE A 74 -1.20 1.38 -0.47
CA ILE A 74 -0.84 0.82 0.83
C ILE A 74 -1.71 1.39 1.94
N LYS A 75 -2.16 0.51 2.84
CA LYS A 75 -2.97 0.89 4.00
C LYS A 75 -2.08 1.04 5.23
N GLY A 76 -2.17 2.18 5.88
CA GLY A 76 -1.50 2.48 7.13
C GLY A 76 -2.49 2.80 8.25
N ARG A 77 -2.00 2.77 9.49
CA ARG A 77 -2.77 3.22 10.65
C ARG A 77 -2.01 4.25 11.46
N LYS A 78 -2.75 5.19 12.04
CA LYS A 78 -2.26 6.14 13.03
C LYS A 78 -2.93 5.83 14.37
N VAL A 79 -2.15 5.31 15.31
CA VAL A 79 -2.65 4.93 16.63
C VAL A 79 -3.02 6.21 17.42
N LYS A 80 -4.20 6.18 18.04
CA LYS A 80 -4.74 7.19 18.96
C LYS A 80 -5.31 6.49 20.20
N TRP A 81 -5.79 7.27 21.18
CA TRP A 81 -6.30 6.80 22.48
C TRP A 81 -7.28 5.61 22.36
N GLY A 82 -6.77 4.39 22.56
CA GLY A 82 -7.58 3.17 22.53
C GLY A 82 -8.05 2.74 21.12
N GLY A 83 -7.48 3.27 20.04
CA GLY A 83 -7.86 2.90 18.68
C GLY A 83 -6.91 3.44 17.61
N SER A 84 -7.37 3.46 16.37
CA SER A 84 -6.56 3.90 15.24
C SER A 84 -7.38 4.53 14.12
N GLU A 85 -6.82 5.57 13.52
CA GLU A 85 -7.29 6.12 12.24
C GLU A 85 -6.59 5.38 11.11
N HIS A 86 -7.36 4.89 10.13
CA HIS A 86 -6.80 4.14 9.02
C HIS A 86 -6.75 5.03 7.78
N ARG A 87 -5.69 4.90 7.00
CA ARG A 87 -5.53 5.65 5.75
C ARG A 87 -5.08 4.72 4.64
N LEU A 88 -5.63 4.92 3.46
CA LEU A 88 -5.15 4.32 2.23
C LEU A 88 -4.41 5.40 1.45
N TYR A 89 -3.18 5.10 1.04
CA TYR A 89 -2.39 5.97 0.18
C TYR A 89 -2.26 5.35 -1.20
N ALA A 90 -2.30 6.19 -2.24
CA ALA A 90 -1.72 5.89 -3.53
C ALA A 90 -0.51 6.77 -3.78
N LEU A 91 0.59 6.13 -4.15
CA LEU A 91 1.84 6.79 -4.48
C LEU A 91 2.21 6.50 -5.92
N ASP A 92 2.86 7.45 -6.56
CA ASP A 92 3.54 7.22 -7.82
C ASP A 92 4.68 6.22 -7.61
N ALA A 93 4.69 5.11 -8.36
CA ALA A 93 5.65 4.04 -8.19
C ALA A 93 7.09 4.46 -8.58
N VAL A 94 7.24 5.45 -9.45
CA VAL A 94 8.52 5.91 -9.98
C VAL A 94 9.21 6.85 -9.00
N ASN A 95 8.48 7.85 -8.49
CA ASN A 95 9.06 8.93 -7.68
C ASN A 95 8.59 8.95 -6.21
N GLY A 96 7.60 8.15 -5.84
CA GLY A 96 7.10 8.05 -4.47
C GLY A 96 6.19 9.20 -4.02
N SER A 97 5.84 10.13 -4.92
CA SER A 97 4.91 11.21 -4.57
C SER A 97 3.54 10.67 -4.22
N ILE A 98 2.91 11.24 -3.20
CA ILE A 98 1.54 10.89 -2.82
C ILE A 98 0.61 11.47 -3.87
N LEU A 99 -0.05 10.61 -4.63
CA LEU A 99 -1.06 10.99 -5.62
C LEU A 99 -2.37 11.35 -4.93
N TRP A 100 -2.76 10.54 -3.94
CA TRP A 100 -3.90 10.81 -3.10
C TRP A 100 -3.84 10.03 -1.78
N LYS A 101 -4.68 10.47 -0.83
CA LYS A 101 -4.97 9.76 0.41
C LYS A 101 -6.48 9.64 0.58
N TYR A 102 -6.93 8.50 1.11
CA TYR A 102 -8.29 8.30 1.57
C TYR A 102 -8.27 8.08 3.09
N GLU A 103 -9.07 8.87 3.79
CA GLU A 103 -9.20 8.80 5.25
C GLU A 103 -10.36 7.86 5.59
N GLY A 104 -10.03 6.70 6.15
CA GLY A 104 -11.01 5.71 6.56
C GLY A 104 -11.53 5.96 7.97
N ALA A 105 -12.44 5.09 8.40
CA ALA A 105 -13.04 5.15 9.72
C ALA A 105 -12.03 4.92 10.85
N TYR A 106 -12.36 5.49 12.02
CA TYR A 106 -11.69 5.16 13.27
C TYR A 106 -12.09 3.75 13.72
N ALA A 107 -11.11 2.95 14.12
CA ALA A 107 -11.33 1.59 14.61
C ALA A 107 -10.74 1.42 16.01
N TRP A 108 -11.54 0.84 16.92
CA TRP A 108 -11.13 0.49 18.29
C TRP A 108 -10.27 -0.79 18.33
N TRP A 109 -10.25 -1.56 17.24
CA TRP A 109 -9.50 -2.82 17.10
C TRP A 109 -8.72 -2.86 15.78
N ASP A 110 -7.68 -3.69 15.72
CA ASP A 110 -6.71 -3.75 14.61
C ASP A 110 -7.18 -4.57 13.38
N ASN A 111 -8.44 -5.00 13.33
CA ASN A 111 -8.93 -6.03 12.39
C ASN A 111 -9.06 -5.61 10.91
N LEU A 112 -8.69 -4.38 10.53
CA LEU A 112 -8.89 -3.87 9.16
C LEU A 112 -7.59 -3.70 8.36
N LEU A 113 -6.46 -4.27 8.80
CA LEU A 113 -5.14 -4.07 8.16
C LEU A 113 -4.84 -5.02 6.99
N SER A 114 -5.86 -5.50 6.28
CA SER A 114 -5.66 -6.30 5.07
C SER A 114 -4.94 -5.48 3.98
N PRO A 115 -4.09 -6.13 3.16
CA PRO A 115 -3.54 -5.52 1.95
C PRO A 115 -4.66 -4.93 1.07
N PRO A 116 -4.46 -3.75 0.43
CA PRO A 116 -5.45 -3.20 -0.48
C PRO A 116 -5.75 -4.16 -1.64
N ALA A 117 -7.00 -4.58 -1.80
CA ALA A 117 -7.42 -5.39 -2.94
C ALA A 117 -7.93 -4.49 -4.07
N VAL A 118 -7.60 -4.83 -5.32
CA VAL A 118 -7.99 -4.05 -6.50
C VAL A 118 -9.02 -4.82 -7.32
N LEU A 119 -10.11 -4.14 -7.67
CA LEU A 119 -11.15 -4.59 -8.57
C LEU A 119 -11.13 -3.75 -9.84
N THR A 120 -10.92 -4.38 -11.00
CA THR A 120 -11.07 -3.75 -12.32
C THR A 120 -12.35 -4.24 -12.97
N LEU A 121 -13.18 -3.32 -13.44
CA LEU A 121 -14.40 -3.63 -14.19
C LEU A 121 -14.14 -3.43 -15.69
N PRO A 122 -14.81 -4.21 -16.57
CA PRO A 122 -14.64 -4.11 -18.02
C PRO A 122 -15.19 -2.80 -18.61
N GLU A 123 -15.96 -2.04 -17.82
CA GLU A 123 -16.46 -0.73 -18.22
C GLU A 123 -15.33 0.28 -18.37
N VAL A 124 -15.32 0.94 -19.52
CA VAL A 124 -14.31 1.92 -19.89
C VAL A 124 -14.84 3.33 -19.60
N THR A 125 -14.04 4.14 -18.91
CA THR A 125 -14.30 5.56 -18.66
C THR A 125 -14.17 6.39 -19.95
N PRO A 126 -14.71 7.62 -20.02
CA PRO A 126 -14.60 8.46 -21.21
C PRO A 126 -13.15 8.72 -21.69
N ASP A 127 -12.16 8.61 -20.80
CA ASP A 127 -10.72 8.73 -21.10
C ASP A 127 -10.04 7.38 -21.43
N ASN A 128 -10.81 6.37 -21.84
CA ASN A 128 -10.34 5.06 -22.27
C ASN A 128 -9.56 4.27 -21.20
N LYS A 129 -9.97 4.37 -19.93
CA LYS A 129 -9.41 3.57 -18.82
C LYS A 129 -10.45 2.60 -18.29
N LEU A 130 -10.01 1.43 -17.83
CA LEU A 130 -10.89 0.56 -17.05
C LEU A 130 -11.26 1.25 -15.74
N LYS A 131 -12.54 1.16 -15.34
CA LYS A 131 -12.94 1.47 -13.97
C LYS A 131 -12.18 0.57 -13.01
N ALA A 132 -11.51 1.17 -12.03
CA ALA A 132 -10.66 0.46 -11.09
C ALA A 132 -10.85 1.01 -9.67
N TYR A 133 -11.09 0.09 -8.73
CA TYR A 133 -11.44 0.37 -7.36
C TYR A 133 -10.50 -0.34 -6.40
N VAL A 134 -10.16 0.32 -5.30
CA VAL A 134 -9.67 -0.37 -4.11
C VAL A 134 -10.89 -0.81 -3.31
N LEU A 135 -10.94 -2.10 -3.00
CA LEU A 135 -11.88 -2.67 -2.03
C LEU A 135 -11.38 -2.30 -0.64
N TYR A 136 -12.04 -1.36 0.01
CA TYR A 136 -11.64 -0.85 1.32
C TYR A 136 -12.60 -1.35 2.41
N PRO A 137 -12.19 -2.29 3.28
CA PRO A 137 -13.03 -2.77 4.37
C PRO A 137 -13.34 -1.64 5.36
N LEU A 138 -14.64 -1.38 5.58
CA LEU A 138 -15.15 -0.43 6.58
C LEU A 138 -15.54 -1.14 7.88
N SER A 139 -16.09 -2.34 7.77
CA SER A 139 -16.44 -3.24 8.87
C SER A 139 -16.24 -4.70 8.42
N GLU A 140 -16.60 -5.65 9.28
CA GLU A 140 -16.61 -7.07 8.93
C GLU A 140 -17.60 -7.43 7.81
N THR A 141 -18.60 -6.57 7.56
CA THR A 141 -19.72 -6.82 6.64
C THR A 141 -19.86 -5.76 5.55
N SER A 142 -18.94 -4.79 5.49
CA SER A 142 -19.04 -3.69 4.54
C SER A 142 -17.72 -3.29 3.93
N ILE A 143 -17.76 -3.05 2.61
CA ILE A 143 -16.61 -2.65 1.80
C ILE A 143 -16.99 -1.37 1.05
N ASP A 144 -16.11 -0.38 1.09
CA ASP A 144 -16.19 0.81 0.24
C ASP A 144 -15.40 0.59 -1.05
N LEU A 145 -15.92 1.10 -2.17
CA LEU A 145 -15.26 1.10 -3.46
C LEU A 145 -14.59 2.46 -3.69
N ILE A 146 -13.27 2.50 -3.50
CA ILE A 146 -12.50 3.73 -3.66
C ILE A 146 -11.90 3.79 -5.06
N ASN A 147 -12.31 4.76 -5.87
CA ASN A 147 -11.79 4.94 -7.22
C ASN A 147 -10.28 5.23 -7.19
N ILE A 148 -9.49 4.39 -7.87
CA ILE A 148 -8.02 4.45 -7.85
C ILE A 148 -7.47 5.73 -8.52
N TYR A 149 -8.24 6.37 -9.40
CA TYR A 149 -7.80 7.56 -10.12
C TYR A 149 -8.21 8.85 -9.42
N THR A 150 -9.31 8.85 -8.66
CA THR A 150 -9.91 10.08 -8.09
C THR A 150 -9.94 10.12 -6.57
N SER A 151 -9.58 9.02 -5.89
CA SER A 151 -9.70 8.81 -4.45
C SER A 151 -11.11 8.94 -3.87
N LYS A 152 -12.14 9.01 -4.73
CA LYS A 152 -13.53 9.14 -4.30
C LYS A 152 -14.13 7.76 -3.99
N SER A 153 -14.90 7.69 -2.91
CA SER A 153 -15.85 6.59 -2.70
C SER A 153 -16.94 6.68 -3.76
N GLU A 154 -17.20 5.57 -4.46
CA GLU A 154 -18.22 5.48 -5.51
C GLU A 154 -19.29 4.42 -5.22
N GLY A 155 -19.26 3.81 -4.03
CA GLY A 155 -20.28 2.86 -3.62
C GLY A 155 -19.84 2.01 -2.44
N LYS A 156 -20.83 1.52 -1.69
CA LYS A 156 -20.60 0.54 -0.62
C LYS A 156 -21.25 -0.77 -0.99
N ILE A 157 -20.52 -1.85 -0.81
CA ILE A 157 -21.04 -3.21 -0.85
C ILE A 157 -21.34 -3.59 0.59
N LEU A 158 -22.59 -3.97 0.83
CA LEU A 158 -23.07 -4.50 2.10
C LEU A 158 -23.46 -5.97 1.84
N ASP A 159 -23.03 -6.86 2.72
CA ASP A 159 -23.64 -8.19 2.87
C ASP A 159 -24.93 -8.10 3.70
#